data_AF-A0A4P7WYK9-F1
#
_entry.id   AF-A0A4P7WYK9-F1
#
_cell.length_a   1.000
_cell.length_b   1.000
_cell.length_c   1.000
_cell.angle_alpha   90.00
_cell.angle_beta   90.00
_cell.angle_gamma   90.00
#
_symmetry.space_group_name_H-M   'P 1'
#
loop_
_entity.id
_entity.type
_entity.pdbx_description
1 polymer ?
#
loop_
_entity_poly.entity_id
_entity_poly.type
_entity_poly.pdbx_seq_one_letter_code
_entity_poly.pdbx_strand_id
1 'polypeptide(L)' 'MLKKGNIYYLSIVLGAVVAIYANANEKQNLLLLIGGIALLMFGVFNLQSGIPSKKEKDTFVESELIEDEEE' A
#
# COMPACT_ATOMS: atom_id res chain seq x y z
N MET A 1 20.89 15.21 3.54
CA MET A 1 19.62 14.60 3.95
C MET A 1 19.02 13.88 2.74
N LEU A 2 19.35 12.60 2.54
CA LEU A 2 18.75 11.80 1.48
C LEU A 2 17.29 11.52 1.86
N LYS A 3 16.37 12.23 1.21
CA LYS A 3 14.92 12.03 1.29
C LYS A 3 14.68 10.53 1.09
N LYS A 4 14.07 9.86 2.07
CA LYS A 4 13.74 8.42 2.00
C LYS A 4 12.75 8.24 0.84
N GLY A 5 13.30 8.03 -0.35
CA GLY A 5 12.52 7.83 -1.56
C GLY A 5 11.73 6.56 -1.36
N ASN A 6 10.41 6.66 -1.43
CA ASN A 6 9.52 5.52 -1.32
C ASN A 6 9.85 4.55 -2.46
N ILE A 7 10.71 3.57 -2.18
CA ILE A 7 11.26 2.61 -3.15
C ILE A 7 10.13 1.91 -3.93
N TYR A 8 8.97 1.77 -3.28
CA TYR A 8 7.75 1.20 -3.84
C TYR A 8 7.22 1.98 -5.05
N TYR A 9 7.30 3.31 -5.05
CA TYR A 9 6.88 4.11 -6.20
C TYR A 9 7.81 3.91 -7.39
N LEU A 10 9.12 3.79 -7.15
CA LEU A 10 10.09 3.45 -8.21
C LEU A 10 9.79 2.07 -8.80
N SER A 11 9.44 1.08 -7.97
CA SER A 11 9.06 -0.26 -8.42
C SER A 11 7.78 -0.24 -9.28
N ILE A 12 6.77 0.56 -8.90
CA ILE A 12 5.53 0.72 -9.67
C ILE A 12 5.82 1.35 -11.04
N VAL A 13 6.61 2.42 -11.08
CA VAL A 13 6.98 3.09 -12.33
C VAL A 13 7.77 2.16 -13.24
N LEU A 14 8.74 1.41 -12.71
CA LEU A 14 9.50 0.44 -13.49
C LEU A 14 8.60 -0.67 -14.05
N GLY A 15 7.73 -1.24 -13.21
CA GLY A 15 6.81 -2.30 -13.63
C GLY A 15 5.82 -1.85 -14.70
N ALA A 16 5.32 -0.62 -14.61
CA ALA A 16 4.46 -0.03 -15.62
C ALA A 16 5.17 0.11 -16.97
N VAL A 17 6.40 0.62 -16.99
CA VAL A 17 7.19 0.73 -18.22
C VAL A 17 7.43 -0.65 -18.83
N VAL A 18 7.83 -1.64 -18.04
CA VAL A 18 8.08 -3.01 -18.50
C VAL A 18 6.82 -3.67 -19.06
N ALA A 19 5.67 -3.53 -18.38
CA ALA A 19 4.41 -4.10 -18.85
C ALA A 19 3.93 -3.46 -20.16
N ILE A 20 4.06 -2.14 -20.30
CA ILE A 20 3.73 -1.43 -21.54
C ILE A 20 4.65 -1.89 -22.68
N TYR A 21 5.97 -1.98 -22.45
CA TYR A 21 6.93 -2.46 -23.44
C TYR A 21 6.69 -3.92 -23.86
N ALA A 22 6.35 -4.79 -22.90
CA ALA A 22 6.01 -6.19 -23.18
C ALA A 22 4.75 -6.34 -24.04
N ASN A 23 3.80 -5.41 -23.87
CA ASN A 23 2.52 -5.40 -24.58
C ASN A 23 2.59 -4.72 -25.96
N ALA A 24 3.52 -3.77 -26.15
CA ALA A 24 3.60 -2.95 -27.36
C ALA A 24 4.18 -3.66 -28.60
N ASN A 25 4.78 -4.85 -28.44
CA ASN A 25 5.31 -5.63 -29.57
C ASN A 25 4.23 -6.54 -30.19
N GLU A 26 4.25 -6.70 -31.52
CA GLU A 26 3.34 -7.61 -32.24
C GLU A 26 3.43 -9.06 -31.74
N LYS A 27 4.63 -9.47 -31.32
CA LYS A 27 4.86 -10.69 -30.54
C LYS A 27 4.91 -10.31 -29.07
N GLN A 28 3.75 -10.28 -28.41
CA GLN A 28 3.66 -10.11 -26.98
C GLN A 28 4.55 -11.15 -26.30
N ASN A 29 5.58 -10.69 -25.59
CA ASN A 29 6.38 -11.57 -24.75
C ASN A 29 5.57 -11.85 -23.48
N LEU A 30 4.68 -12.84 -23.56
CA LEU A 30 3.72 -13.17 -22.50
C LEU A 30 4.40 -13.35 -21.13
N LEU A 31 5.60 -13.94 -21.13
CA LEU A 31 6.42 -14.15 -19.93
C LEU A 31 6.89 -12.83 -19.30
N LEU A 32 7.27 -11.87 -20.14
CA LEU A 32 7.71 -10.54 -19.73
C LEU A 32 6.52 -9.67 -19.29
N LEU A 33 5.36 -9.86 -19.92
CA LEU A 33 4.10 -9.21 -19.57
C LEU A 33 3.60 -9.68 -18.19
N ILE A 34 3.54 -11.00 -17.96
CA ILE A 34 3.21 -11.58 -16.65
C ILE A 34 4.18 -11.07 -15.58
N GLY A 35 5.48 -11.03 -15.88
CA GLY A 35 6.49 -10.52 -14.96
C GLY A 35 6.29 -9.04 -14.62
N GLY A 36 5.99 -8.20 -15.61
CA GLY A 36 5.72 -6.77 -15.42
C GLY A 36 4.48 -6.52 -14.56
N ILE A 37 3.39 -7.26 -14.81
CA ILE A 37 2.14 -7.15 -14.03
C ILE A 37 2.36 -7.65 -12.60
N ALA A 38 3.06 -8.78 -12.41
CA ALA A 38 3.38 -9.30 -11.09
C ALA A 38 4.25 -8.33 -10.28
N LEU A 39 5.25 -7.70 -10.91
CA LEU A 39 6.08 -6.65 -10.30
C LEU A 39 5.24 -5.42 -9.91
N LEU A 40 4.32 -5.02 -10.78
CA LEU A 40 3.36 -3.94 -10.50
C LEU A 40 2.49 -4.26 -9.29
N MET A 41 1.86 -5.44 -9.26
CA MET A 41 1.05 -5.87 -8.12
C MET A 41 1.86 -5.90 -6.84
N PHE A 42 3.10 -6.38 -6.88
CA PHE A 42 3.98 -6.38 -5.71
C PHE A 42 4.29 -4.96 -5.23
N GLY A 43 4.60 -4.03 -6.14
CA GLY A 43 4.86 -2.63 -5.81
C GLY A 43 3.65 -1.93 -5.17
N VAL A 44 2.46 -2.15 -5.74
CA VAL A 44 1.20 -1.60 -5.22
C VAL A 44 0.82 -2.23 -3.87
N PHE A 45 0.99 -3.54 -3.73
CA PHE A 45 0.73 -4.26 -2.49
C PHE A 45 1.60 -3.74 -1.34
N ASN A 46 2.91 -3.61 -1.58
CA ASN A 46 3.83 -3.07 -0.57
C ASN A 46 3.50 -1.62 -0.21
N LEU A 47 3.10 -0.81 -1.19
CA LEU A 47 2.67 0.56 -0.95
C LEU A 47 1.43 0.60 -0.04
N GLN A 48 0.45 -0.27 -0.26
CA GLN A 48 -0.73 -0.37 0.61
C GLN A 48 -0.40 -0.92 2.00
N SER A 49 0.41 -1.97 2.11
CA SER A 49 0.74 -2.58 3.41
C SER A 49 1.55 -1.65 4.34
N GLY A 50 2.27 -0.69 3.77
CA GLY A 50 3.01 0.32 4.54
C GLY A 50 2.16 1.47 5.07
N ILE A 51 0.89 1.60 4.65
CA ILE A 51 -0.03 2.59 5.18
C ILE A 51 -0.48 2.08 6.56
N PRO A 52 -0.03 2.69 7.69
CA PRO A 52 -0.49 2.27 8.99
C PRO A 52 -2.00 2.47 9.02
N SER A 53 -2.74 1.36 9.15
CA SER A 53 -4.16 1.42 9.50
C SER A 53 -4.26 2.35 10.69
N LYS A 54 -4.95 3.47 10.49
CA LYS A 54 -5.18 4.47 11.52
C LYS A 54 -5.99 3.73 12.59
N LYS A 55 -5.31 3.12 13.57
CA LYS A 55 -5.92 2.72 14.81
C LYS A 55 -6.33 4.04 15.44
N GLU A 56 -7.57 4.42 15.16
CA GLU A 56 -8.27 5.43 15.93
C GLU A 56 -8.07 5.01 17.39
N LYS A 57 -7.47 5.91 18.16
CA LYS A 57 -7.27 5.67 19.59
C LYS A 57 -8.68 5.59 20.16
N ASP A 58 -9.15 4.38 20.48
CA ASP A 58 -10.37 4.18 21.25
C ASP A 58 -10.22 5.05 22.51
N THR A 59 -10.88 6.21 22.50
CA THR A 59 -10.95 7.10 23.65
C THR A 59 -11.96 6.45 24.58
N PHE A 60 -11.48 5.60 25.48
CA PHE A 60 -12.26 5.15 26.62
C PHE A 60 -12.66 6.39 27.41
N VAL A 61 -13.94 6.76 27.35
CA VAL A 61 -14.53 7.68 28.32
C VAL A 61 -14.83 6.82 29.53
N GLU A 62 -13.96 6.90 30.54
CA GLU A 62 -14.25 6.34 31.86
C GLU A 62 -15.46 7.10 32.42
N SER A 63 -16.61 6.44 32.48
CA SER A 63 -17.77 7.00 33.16
C SER A 63 -17.48 6.99 34.66
N GLU A 64 -17.38 8.16 35.27
CA GLU A 64 -17.37 8.29 36.73
C GLU A 64 -18.62 7.59 37.28
N LEU A 65 -18.41 6.68 38.24
CA LEU A 65 -19.51 6.07 38.99
C LEU A 65 -20.15 7.19 39.82
N ILE A 66 -21.40 7.52 39.49
CA ILE A 66 -22.23 8.36 40.35
C ILE A 66 -22.56 7.49 41.57
N GLU A 67 -21.97 7.81 42.72
CA GLU A 67 -22.43 7.28 43.99
C GLU A 67 -23.82 7.87 44.24
N ASP A 68 -24.84 7.03 44.15
CA ASP A 68 -26.21 7.39 44.51
C ASP A 68 -26.22 7.69 46.03
N GLU A 69 -26.11 8.98 46.39
CA GLU A 69 -26.57 9.49 47.68
C GLU A 69 -28.11 9.40 47.68
N GLU A 70 -28.68 8.31 48.17
CA GLU A 70 -30.08 8.27 48.59
C GLU A 70 -30.18 7.81 50.06
N GLU A 71 -30.50 8.83 50.88
CA GLU A 71 -31.18 8.91 52.19
C GLU A 71 -31.56 7.64 52.97
#